data_AF-B2A1D3-F1
#
_entry.id   AF-B2A1D3-F1
#
_cell.length_a   1.000
_cell.length_b   1.000
_cell.length_c   1.000
_cell.angle_alpha   90.00
_cell.angle_beta   90.00
_cell.angle_gamma   90.00
#
_symmetry.space_group_name_H-M   'P 1'
#
loop_
_entity.id
_entity.type
_entity.pdbx_description
1 polymer ?
#
loop_
_entity_poly.entity_id
_entity_poly.type
_entity_poly.pdbx_seq_one_letter_code
_entity_poly.pdbx_strand_id
1 'polypeptide(L)'
;MDLSLLISTIITSTAALVAIIGGFLVSRVITLSGEKNSIQKKIREIDKELNIKKEMLESAKQVVEEEDIDDFVQHYAEDILFNKKSLEDILEEEQSINLNRDVIESTIDRILEISQFIKDKIKSTDDNYVLPTDFNEFIRDNKIKIDEDRDRSWYELIYDIILRHIPQKQPGILNVDVLSSISDIGYFKPILSSQEYNANVRKVKQLEEDIKVLEALMNAEQDMLMGYGKISGLWGGLAVLIYACIVGIIIPSFLLPYPIGYYDDSAIRILLIALFISELVVLFSYLGFSMYRLTKKDDMIE
;
A
#
# COMPACT_ATOMS: atom_id res chain seq x y z
N MET A 1 68.58 26.66 7.78
CA MET A 1 67.28 26.57 8.46
C MET A 1 67.34 25.34 9.35
N ASP A 2 66.98 25.47 10.62
CA ASP A 2 66.93 24.34 11.54
C ASP A 2 65.94 23.30 10.98
N LEU A 3 66.39 22.08 10.74
CA LEU A 3 65.56 21.03 10.15
C LEU A 3 64.40 20.66 11.10
N SER A 4 64.62 20.82 12.41
CA SER A 4 63.59 20.66 13.43
C SER A 4 62.46 21.67 13.25
N LEU A 5 62.80 22.93 12.92
CA LEU A 5 61.82 23.98 12.63
C LEU A 5 61.03 23.68 11.35
N LEU A 6 61.70 23.17 10.30
CA LEU A 6 61.04 22.75 9.05
C LEU A 6 60.05 21.60 9.31
N ILE A 7 60.49 20.55 10.00
CA ILE A 7 59.66 19.39 10.36
C ILE A 7 58.44 19.85 11.16
N SER A 8 58.64 20.67 12.20
CA SER A 8 57.55 21.20 13.02
C SER A 8 56.56 22.05 12.22
N THR A 9 57.06 22.87 11.27
CA THR A 9 56.22 23.70 10.40
C THR A 9 55.38 22.86 9.44
N ILE A 10 55.98 21.81 8.84
CA ILE A 10 55.28 20.86 7.97
C ILE A 10 54.17 20.17 8.76
N ILE A 11 54.50 19.55 9.91
CA ILE A 11 53.53 18.87 10.77
C ILE A 11 52.37 19.80 11.14
N THR A 12 52.67 21.03 11.57
CA THR A 12 51.64 21.99 12.01
C THR A 12 50.73 22.41 10.85
N SER A 13 51.31 22.65 9.67
CA SER A 13 50.54 23.07 8.48
C SER A 13 49.67 21.93 7.94
N THR A 14 50.22 20.71 7.83
CA THR A 14 49.46 19.53 7.42
C THR A 14 48.34 19.23 8.42
N ALA A 15 48.60 19.31 9.72
CA ALA A 15 47.58 19.10 10.75
C ALA A 15 46.42 20.10 10.63
N ALA A 16 46.72 21.38 10.40
CA ALA A 16 45.69 22.40 10.18
C ALA A 16 44.84 22.10 8.94
N LEU A 17 45.47 21.71 7.84
CA LEU A 17 44.78 21.38 6.59
C LEU A 17 43.91 20.11 6.71
N VAL A 18 44.44 19.06 7.34
CA VAL A 18 43.69 17.82 7.63
C VAL A 18 42.50 18.11 8.54
N ALA A 19 42.66 18.97 9.55
CA ALA A 19 41.56 19.33 10.45
C ALA A 19 40.41 20.02 9.72
N ILE A 20 40.70 20.98 8.85
CA ILE A 20 39.69 21.70 8.06
C ILE A 20 38.93 20.74 7.14
N ILE A 21 39.65 19.93 6.37
CA ILE A 21 39.04 19.05 5.36
C ILE A 21 38.37 17.84 6.01
N GLY A 22 38.99 17.27 7.04
CA GLY A 22 38.41 16.21 7.85
C GLY A 22 37.09 16.65 8.50
N GLY A 23 37.06 17.84 9.09
CA GLY A 23 35.84 18.41 9.67
C GLY A 23 34.72 18.57 8.63
N PHE A 24 35.06 19.10 7.44
CA PHE A 24 34.12 19.23 6.34
C PHE A 24 33.57 17.86 5.85
N LEU A 25 34.44 16.88 5.64
CA LEU A 25 34.02 15.54 5.20
C LEU A 25 33.11 14.86 6.23
N VAL A 26 33.49 14.88 7.51
CA VAL A 26 32.68 14.28 8.58
C VAL A 26 31.32 14.96 8.69
N SER A 27 31.27 16.29 8.63
CA SER A 27 30.00 17.03 8.61
C SER A 27 29.11 16.59 7.44
N ARG A 28 29.67 16.49 6.22
CA ARG A 28 28.93 16.04 5.04
C ARG A 28 28.44 14.60 5.18
N VAL A 29 29.25 13.69 5.73
CA VAL A 29 28.83 12.30 6.02
C VAL A 29 27.62 12.28 6.95
N ILE A 30 27.68 13.04 8.05
CA ILE A 30 26.60 13.07 9.04
C ILE A 30 25.32 13.61 8.42
N THR A 31 25.40 14.72 7.67
CA THR A 31 24.24 15.30 6.97
C THR A 31 23.61 14.31 6.00
N LEU A 32 24.42 13.68 5.13
CA LEU A 32 23.94 12.70 4.16
C LEU A 32 23.33 11.46 4.84
N SER A 33 23.93 11.00 5.94
CA SER A 33 23.38 9.92 6.75
C SER A 33 22.04 10.31 7.36
N GLY A 34 21.90 11.56 7.79
CA GLY A 34 20.64 12.12 8.30
C GLY A 34 19.56 12.18 7.23
N GLU A 35 19.88 12.74 6.06
CA GLU A 35 18.98 12.81 4.90
C GLU A 35 18.51 11.42 4.48
N LYS A 36 19.44 10.46 4.34
CA LYS A 36 19.12 9.07 4.03
C LYS A 36 18.17 8.46 5.06
N ASN A 37 18.44 8.64 6.35
CA ASN A 37 17.61 8.07 7.41
C ASN A 37 16.21 8.71 7.42
N SER A 38 16.10 10.01 7.15
CA SER A 38 14.81 10.71 7.01
C SER A 38 13.99 10.15 5.85
N ILE A 39 14.60 9.94 4.68
CA ILE A 39 13.94 9.31 3.52
C ILE A 39 13.49 7.88 3.87
N GLN A 40 14.36 7.08 4.50
CA GLN A 40 14.01 5.73 4.93
C GLN A 40 12.83 5.72 5.91
N LYS A 41 12.78 6.68 6.83
CA LYS A 41 11.65 6.84 7.75
C LYS A 41 10.36 7.17 6.98
N LYS A 42 10.42 8.09 6.02
CA LYS A 42 9.28 8.47 5.18
C LYS A 42 8.76 7.30 4.34
N ILE A 43 9.65 6.49 3.76
CA ILE A 43 9.26 5.26 3.04
C ILE A 43 8.49 4.31 3.96
N ARG A 44 8.97 4.10 5.20
CA ARG A 44 8.27 3.23 6.17
C ARG A 44 6.91 3.79 6.58
N GLU A 45 6.79 5.11 6.70
CA GLU A 45 5.51 5.76 7.01
C GLU A 45 4.50 5.57 5.85
N ILE A 46 4.94 5.79 4.60
CA ILE A 46 4.12 5.58 3.40
C ILE A 46 3.70 4.11 3.27
N ASP A 47 4.63 3.17 3.49
CA ASP A 47 4.35 1.73 3.44
C ASP A 47 3.28 1.31 4.47
N LYS A 48 3.39 1.83 5.69
CA LYS A 48 2.37 1.60 6.73
C LYS A 48 1.02 2.16 6.32
N GLU A 49 0.99 3.38 5.77
CA GLU A 49 -0.25 4.01 5.31
C GLU A 49 -0.87 3.25 4.13
N LEU A 50 -0.06 2.77 3.20
CA LEU A 50 -0.48 1.91 2.09
C LEU A 50 -1.17 0.64 2.59
N ASN A 51 -0.57 -0.05 3.55
CA ASN A 51 -1.15 -1.27 4.11
C ASN A 51 -2.51 -0.99 4.76
N ILE A 52 -2.62 0.08 5.55
CA ILE A 52 -3.90 0.47 6.18
C ILE A 52 -4.95 0.80 5.11
N LYS A 53 -4.60 1.58 4.09
CA LYS A 53 -5.55 1.93 3.02
C LYS A 53 -5.95 0.73 2.18
N LYS A 54 -5.05 -0.23 1.94
CA LYS A 54 -5.36 -1.50 1.25
C LYS A 54 -6.35 -2.35 2.05
N GLU A 55 -6.15 -2.48 3.36
CA GLU A 55 -7.12 -3.14 4.24
C GLU A 55 -8.49 -2.44 4.22
N MET A 56 -8.49 -1.10 4.31
CA MET A 56 -9.72 -0.31 4.21
C MET A 56 -10.42 -0.45 2.86
N LEU A 57 -9.66 -0.52 1.76
CA LEU A 57 -10.18 -0.73 0.43
C LEU A 57 -10.86 -2.10 0.33
N GLU A 58 -10.21 -3.14 0.83
CA GLU A 58 -10.75 -4.50 0.81
C GLU A 58 -12.08 -4.58 1.58
N SER A 59 -12.11 -4.02 2.80
CA SER A 59 -13.35 -3.97 3.59
C SER A 59 -14.44 -3.15 2.89
N ALA A 60 -14.10 -2.04 2.24
CA ALA A 60 -15.08 -1.22 1.52
C ALA A 60 -15.60 -1.93 0.24
N LYS A 61 -14.73 -2.66 -0.47
CA LYS A 61 -15.12 -3.48 -1.63
C LYS A 61 -16.05 -4.60 -1.22
N GLN A 62 -15.74 -5.30 -0.13
CA GLN A 62 -16.60 -6.35 0.40
C GLN A 62 -18.01 -5.82 0.72
N VAL A 63 -18.13 -4.64 1.34
CA VAL A 63 -19.45 -4.04 1.61
C VAL A 63 -20.22 -3.74 0.32
N VAL A 64 -19.56 -3.16 -0.69
CA VAL A 64 -20.21 -2.89 -1.99
C VAL A 64 -20.62 -4.17 -2.69
N GLU A 65 -19.77 -5.20 -2.67
CA GLU A 65 -20.05 -6.50 -3.27
C GLU A 65 -21.22 -7.20 -2.58
N GLU A 66 -21.27 -7.15 -1.24
CA GLU A 66 -22.41 -7.69 -0.48
C GLU A 66 -23.73 -6.96 -0.82
N GLU A 67 -23.69 -5.63 -0.99
CA GLU A 67 -24.84 -4.84 -1.45
C GLU A 67 -25.26 -5.20 -2.88
N ASP A 68 -24.29 -5.34 -3.80
CA ASP A 68 -24.55 -5.76 -5.19
C ASP A 68 -25.16 -7.17 -5.27
N ILE A 69 -24.76 -8.10 -4.38
CA ILE A 69 -25.34 -9.44 -4.28
C ILE A 69 -26.79 -9.37 -3.82
N ASP A 70 -27.09 -8.58 -2.78
CA ASP A 70 -28.45 -8.44 -2.27
C ASP A 70 -29.39 -7.85 -3.33
N ASP A 71 -28.94 -6.82 -4.06
CA ASP A 71 -29.66 -6.23 -5.18
C ASP A 71 -29.91 -7.24 -6.31
N PHE A 72 -28.91 -8.08 -6.62
CA PHE A 72 -29.03 -9.15 -7.61
C PHE A 72 -30.10 -10.18 -7.20
N VAL A 73 -30.08 -10.66 -5.95
CA VAL A 73 -31.07 -11.62 -5.44
C VAL A 73 -32.47 -11.01 -5.52
N GLN A 74 -32.61 -9.74 -5.14
CA GLN A 74 -33.92 -9.07 -5.17
C GLN A 74 -34.52 -8.96 -6.57
N HIS A 75 -33.70 -8.65 -7.58
CA HIS A 75 -34.18 -8.45 -8.94
C HIS A 75 -34.38 -9.76 -9.71
N TYR A 76 -33.50 -10.75 -9.50
CA TYR A 76 -33.43 -11.94 -10.36
C TYR A 76 -33.93 -13.24 -9.73
N ALA A 77 -34.17 -13.30 -8.41
CA ALA A 77 -34.60 -14.55 -7.77
C ALA A 77 -35.91 -15.12 -8.37
N GLU A 78 -36.88 -14.28 -8.74
CA GLU A 78 -38.13 -14.73 -9.36
C GLU A 78 -37.89 -15.35 -10.74
N ASP A 79 -37.06 -14.69 -11.55
CA ASP A 79 -36.69 -15.14 -12.89
C ASP A 79 -35.89 -16.45 -12.87
N ILE A 80 -34.96 -16.58 -11.92
CA ILE A 80 -34.15 -17.79 -11.72
C ILE A 80 -35.06 -18.96 -11.32
N LEU A 81 -35.97 -18.75 -10.38
CA LEU A 81 -36.76 -19.83 -9.79
C LEU A 81 -37.92 -20.32 -10.66
N PHE A 82 -38.56 -19.43 -11.44
CA PHE A 82 -39.78 -19.74 -12.17
C PHE A 82 -39.66 -19.59 -13.69
N ASN A 83 -38.88 -18.61 -14.17
CA ASN A 83 -38.70 -18.38 -15.60
C ASN A 83 -37.54 -19.19 -16.19
N LYS A 84 -36.74 -19.87 -15.36
CA LYS A 84 -35.59 -20.70 -15.76
C LYS A 84 -34.60 -19.95 -16.66
N LYS A 85 -34.43 -18.64 -16.44
CA LYS A 85 -33.39 -17.87 -17.13
C LYS A 85 -32.03 -18.48 -16.79
N SER A 86 -31.22 -18.70 -17.81
CA SER A 86 -29.84 -19.14 -17.60
C SER A 86 -28.97 -17.98 -17.14
N LEU A 87 -27.81 -18.28 -16.55
CA LEU A 87 -26.82 -17.28 -16.15
C LEU A 87 -26.45 -16.37 -17.33
N GLU A 88 -26.34 -16.96 -18.52
CA GLU A 88 -26.04 -16.27 -19.77
C GLU A 88 -27.14 -15.27 -20.17
N ASP A 89 -28.42 -15.61 -19.97
CA ASP A 89 -29.54 -14.71 -20.28
C ASP A 89 -29.57 -13.49 -19.33
N ILE A 90 -29.22 -13.69 -18.05
CA ILE A 90 -29.18 -12.63 -17.03
C ILE A 90 -28.01 -11.66 -17.29
N LEU A 91 -26.85 -12.19 -17.70
CA LEU A 91 -25.67 -11.39 -18.04
C LEU A 91 -25.82 -10.62 -19.36
N GLU A 92 -26.67 -11.07 -20.29
CA GLU A 92 -26.96 -10.36 -21.54
C GLU A 92 -27.97 -9.22 -21.38
N GLU A 93 -28.91 -9.30 -20.44
CA GLU A 93 -29.96 -8.31 -20.21
C GLU A 93 -29.47 -7.04 -19.47
N GLU A 94 -28.48 -7.16 -18.58
CA GLU A 94 -27.90 -6.00 -17.86
C GLU A 94 -26.36 -5.97 -17.91
N GLN A 95 -25.82 -4.97 -18.61
CA GLN A 95 -24.38 -4.65 -18.59
C GLN A 95 -23.90 -4.08 -17.24
N SER A 96 -24.79 -3.90 -16.26
CA SER A 96 -24.52 -3.23 -14.98
C SER A 96 -24.24 -4.16 -13.81
N ILE A 97 -24.31 -5.48 -13.99
CA ILE A 97 -23.96 -6.43 -12.93
C ILE A 97 -22.44 -6.33 -12.69
N ASN A 98 -22.07 -5.72 -11.57
CA ASN A 98 -20.67 -5.45 -11.20
C ASN A 98 -20.06 -6.60 -10.38
N LEU A 99 -20.69 -7.77 -10.39
CA LEU A 99 -20.28 -8.97 -9.66
C LEU A 99 -19.41 -9.87 -10.53
N ASN A 100 -18.44 -10.54 -9.90
CA ASN A 100 -17.66 -11.56 -10.58
C ASN A 100 -18.54 -12.80 -10.87
N ARG A 101 -18.29 -13.50 -11.97
CA ARG A 101 -19.07 -14.68 -12.39
C ARG A 101 -19.13 -15.74 -11.30
N ASP A 102 -17.99 -16.01 -10.65
CA ASP A 102 -17.89 -17.02 -9.59
C ASP A 102 -18.84 -16.69 -8.41
N VAL A 103 -19.00 -15.40 -8.10
CA VAL A 103 -19.87 -14.91 -7.04
C VAL A 103 -21.33 -15.06 -7.44
N ILE A 104 -21.67 -14.74 -8.68
CA ILE A 104 -23.03 -14.91 -9.22
C ILE A 104 -23.44 -16.38 -9.20
N GLU A 105 -22.56 -17.29 -9.65
CA GLU A 105 -22.83 -18.74 -9.64
C GLU A 105 -23.08 -19.24 -8.21
N SER A 106 -22.22 -18.86 -7.25
CA SER A 106 -22.42 -19.20 -5.84
C SER A 106 -23.73 -18.64 -5.27
N THR A 107 -24.13 -17.44 -5.67
CA THR A 107 -25.39 -16.82 -5.25
C THR A 107 -26.60 -17.55 -5.83
N ILE A 108 -26.56 -17.95 -7.11
CA ILE A 108 -27.62 -18.73 -7.76
C ILE A 108 -27.80 -20.08 -7.06
N ASP A 109 -26.70 -20.79 -6.79
CA ASP A 109 -26.73 -22.07 -6.07
C ASP A 109 -27.39 -21.92 -4.70
N ARG A 110 -27.08 -20.82 -3.99
CA ARG A 110 -27.70 -20.51 -2.70
C ARG A 110 -29.20 -20.22 -2.81
N ILE A 111 -29.64 -19.46 -3.81
CA ILE A 111 -31.08 -19.21 -4.08
C ILE A 111 -31.82 -20.54 -4.32
N LEU A 112 -31.23 -21.44 -5.11
CA LEU A 112 -31.81 -22.75 -5.41
C LEU A 112 -31.87 -23.64 -4.17
N GLU A 113 -30.83 -23.65 -3.34
CA GLU A 113 -30.79 -24.37 -2.06
C GLU A 113 -31.91 -23.91 -1.13
N ILE A 114 -32.06 -22.60 -0.94
CA ILE A 114 -33.11 -21.99 -0.10
C ILE A 114 -34.49 -22.35 -0.65
N SER A 115 -34.70 -22.23 -1.97
CA SER A 115 -35.97 -22.56 -2.60
C SER A 115 -36.33 -24.03 -2.41
N GLN A 116 -35.36 -24.93 -2.56
CA GLN A 116 -35.56 -26.35 -2.36
C GLN A 116 -35.90 -26.66 -0.90
N PHE A 117 -35.17 -26.07 0.05
CA PHE A 117 -35.45 -26.20 1.47
C PHE A 117 -36.89 -25.78 1.82
N ILE A 118 -37.33 -24.63 1.32
CA ILE A 118 -38.70 -24.14 1.55
C ILE A 118 -39.72 -25.09 0.92
N LYS A 119 -39.53 -25.51 -0.34
CA LYS A 119 -40.43 -26.43 -1.04
C LYS A 119 -40.55 -27.78 -0.33
N ASP A 120 -39.43 -28.33 0.15
CA ASP A 120 -39.41 -29.61 0.86
C ASP A 120 -40.13 -29.51 2.21
N LYS A 121 -39.98 -28.37 2.90
CA LYS A 121 -40.75 -28.10 4.12
C LYS A 121 -42.24 -28.01 3.85
N ILE A 122 -42.66 -27.25 2.85
CA ILE A 122 -44.07 -27.12 2.45
C ILE A 122 -44.68 -28.50 2.12
N LYS A 123 -43.96 -29.35 1.39
CA LYS A 123 -44.42 -30.72 1.04
C LYS A 123 -44.49 -31.66 2.24
N SER A 124 -43.68 -31.42 3.28
CA SER A 124 -43.64 -32.25 4.48
C SER A 124 -44.73 -31.91 5.50
N THR A 125 -45.43 -30.80 5.29
CA THR A 125 -46.53 -30.35 6.16
C THR A 125 -47.85 -31.05 5.79
N ASP A 126 -48.73 -31.25 6.76
CA ASP A 126 -50.03 -31.94 6.60
C ASP A 126 -50.90 -31.29 5.50
N ASP A 127 -51.69 -32.09 4.77
CA ASP A 127 -52.55 -31.63 3.67
C ASP A 127 -53.58 -30.56 4.10
N ASN A 128 -53.88 -30.49 5.40
CA ASN A 128 -54.76 -29.48 6.01
C ASN A 128 -54.03 -28.21 6.50
N TYR A 129 -52.71 -28.12 6.33
CA TYR A 129 -51.95 -26.95 6.72
C TYR A 129 -52.16 -25.81 5.73
N VAL A 130 -52.67 -24.68 6.24
CA VAL A 130 -52.80 -23.45 5.47
C VAL A 130 -51.47 -22.70 5.58
N LEU A 131 -50.82 -22.49 4.44
CA LEU A 131 -49.57 -21.74 4.36
C LEU A 131 -49.79 -20.30 4.86
N PRO A 132 -49.05 -19.85 5.89
CA PRO A 132 -49.14 -18.48 6.38
C PRO A 132 -48.67 -17.49 5.33
N THR A 133 -49.32 -16.33 5.25
CA THR A 133 -48.86 -15.21 4.43
C THR A 133 -47.67 -14.48 5.03
N ASP A 134 -47.45 -14.60 6.35
CA ASP A 134 -46.28 -14.03 7.05
C ASP A 134 -45.20 -15.12 7.20
N PHE A 135 -44.00 -14.83 6.68
CA PHE A 135 -42.84 -15.72 6.79
C PHE A 135 -42.46 -16.03 8.25
N ASN A 136 -42.67 -15.10 9.17
CA ASN A 136 -42.37 -15.32 10.59
C ASN A 136 -43.27 -16.38 11.23
N GLU A 137 -44.51 -16.44 10.78
CA GLU A 137 -45.47 -17.47 11.19
C GLU A 137 -45.07 -18.83 10.60
N PHE A 138 -44.65 -18.86 9.33
CA PHE A 138 -44.13 -20.07 8.70
C PHE A 138 -42.90 -20.66 9.42
N ILE A 139 -41.92 -19.81 9.78
CA ILE A 139 -40.74 -20.23 10.57
C ILE A 139 -41.16 -20.82 11.91
N ARG A 140 -42.05 -20.13 12.63
CA ARG A 140 -42.50 -20.51 13.97
C ARG A 140 -43.22 -21.85 13.96
N ASP A 141 -44.13 -22.04 13.02
CA ASP A 141 -44.93 -23.26 12.87
C ASP A 141 -44.06 -24.47 12.52
N ASN A 142 -43.03 -24.26 11.69
CA ASN A 142 -42.13 -25.31 11.24
C ASN A 142 -40.86 -25.46 12.11
N LYS A 143 -40.74 -24.66 13.18
CA LYS A 143 -39.59 -24.63 14.11
C LYS A 143 -38.24 -24.49 13.39
N ILE A 144 -38.21 -23.67 12.35
CA ILE A 144 -37.00 -23.42 11.56
C ILE A 144 -36.09 -22.48 12.37
N LYS A 145 -34.80 -22.79 12.43
CA LYS A 145 -33.78 -21.89 12.96
C LYS A 145 -32.93 -21.39 11.80
N ILE A 146 -32.86 -20.08 11.65
CA ILE A 146 -31.99 -19.41 10.70
C ILE A 146 -30.94 -18.70 11.55
N ASP A 147 -29.67 -19.07 11.37
CA ASP A 147 -28.58 -18.64 12.25
C ASP A 147 -28.03 -17.25 11.88
N GLU A 148 -28.29 -16.77 10.66
CA GLU A 148 -27.84 -15.46 10.16
C GLU A 148 -29.00 -14.53 9.78
N ASP A 149 -28.95 -13.28 10.25
CA ASP A 149 -29.97 -12.27 9.96
C ASP A 149 -30.03 -11.88 8.47
N ARG A 150 -28.91 -11.92 7.74
CA ARG A 150 -28.86 -11.63 6.30
C ARG A 150 -29.56 -12.72 5.48
N ASP A 151 -29.26 -13.98 5.77
CA ASP A 151 -29.91 -15.13 5.14
C ASP A 151 -31.42 -15.05 5.30
N ARG A 152 -31.91 -14.63 6.48
CA ARG A 152 -33.34 -14.50 6.75
C ARG A 152 -34.07 -13.65 5.71
N SER A 153 -33.49 -12.53 5.27
CA SER A 153 -34.08 -11.68 4.24
C SER A 153 -34.23 -12.40 2.90
N TRP A 154 -33.26 -13.25 2.54
CA TRP A 154 -33.34 -14.07 1.32
C TRP A 154 -34.37 -15.18 1.46
N TYR A 155 -34.45 -15.85 2.62
CA TYR A 155 -35.50 -16.84 2.88
C TYR A 155 -36.90 -16.25 2.81
N GLU A 156 -37.10 -15.05 3.37
CA GLU A 156 -38.38 -14.32 3.31
C GLU A 156 -38.75 -13.97 1.87
N LEU A 157 -37.81 -13.39 1.12
CA LEU A 157 -38.01 -13.03 -0.28
C LEU A 157 -38.37 -14.26 -1.14
N ILE A 158 -37.62 -15.35 -0.99
CA ILE A 158 -37.85 -16.58 -1.76
C ILE A 158 -39.18 -17.24 -1.35
N TYR A 159 -39.53 -17.22 -0.06
CA TYR A 159 -40.83 -17.71 0.42
C TYR A 159 -41.99 -16.95 -0.22
N ASP A 160 -41.91 -15.62 -0.23
CA ASP A 160 -42.92 -14.76 -0.85
C ASP A 160 -43.09 -15.04 -2.33
N ILE A 161 -41.98 -15.17 -3.08
CA ILE A 161 -42.01 -15.52 -4.50
C ILE A 161 -42.67 -16.88 -4.70
N ILE A 162 -42.34 -17.89 -3.87
CA ILE A 162 -42.96 -19.22 -3.95
C ILE A 162 -44.46 -19.14 -3.68
N LEU A 163 -44.88 -18.41 -2.64
CA LEU A 163 -46.28 -18.29 -2.25
C LEU A 163 -47.12 -17.63 -3.35
N ARG A 164 -46.58 -16.62 -4.05
CA ARG A 164 -47.23 -15.98 -5.21
C ARG A 164 -47.50 -16.95 -6.36
N HIS A 165 -46.67 -17.97 -6.52
CA HIS A 165 -46.74 -18.93 -7.63
C HIS A 165 -47.53 -20.21 -7.30
N ILE A 166 -47.97 -20.40 -6.05
CA ILE A 166 -48.86 -21.50 -5.68
C ILE A 166 -50.31 -21.10 -5.95
N PRO A 167 -51.09 -21.89 -6.72
CA PRO A 167 -52.50 -21.60 -6.94
C PRO A 167 -53.29 -21.74 -5.63
N GLN A 168 -53.72 -20.61 -5.07
CA GLN A 168 -54.58 -20.56 -3.88
C GLN A 168 -55.92 -21.27 -4.17
N LYS A 169 -56.15 -22.43 -3.56
CA LYS A 169 -57.47 -23.09 -3.57
C LYS A 169 -58.46 -22.23 -2.78
N GLN A 170 -59.32 -21.46 -3.46
CA GLN A 170 -60.40 -20.73 -2.80
C GLN A 170 -61.48 -21.71 -2.26
N PRO A 171 -61.78 -21.73 -0.95
CA PRO A 171 -63.08 -22.18 -0.46
C PRO A 171 -64.05 -20.99 -0.44
N GLY A 172 -65.28 -21.24 -0.87
CA GLY A 172 -66.30 -20.23 -1.20
C GLY A 172 -66.55 -19.08 -0.19
N ILE A 173 -66.84 -17.93 -0.80
CA ILE A 173 -67.64 -16.79 -0.31
C ILE A 173 -67.08 -15.99 0.88
N LEU A 174 -66.31 -14.94 0.57
CA LEU A 174 -66.69 -13.54 0.83
C LEU A 174 -65.72 -12.61 0.07
N ASN A 175 -66.25 -11.65 -0.68
CA ASN A 175 -65.49 -10.53 -1.25
C ASN A 175 -64.90 -9.72 -0.07
N VAL A 176 -63.66 -10.03 0.29
CA VAL A 176 -62.82 -9.15 1.10
C VAL A 176 -61.71 -8.70 0.17
N ASP A 177 -61.51 -7.39 0.08
CA ASP A 177 -60.55 -6.70 -0.78
C ASP A 177 -59.12 -7.26 -0.66
N VAL A 178 -58.84 -8.33 -1.41
CA VAL A 178 -57.47 -8.84 -1.62
C VAL A 178 -56.62 -7.79 -2.35
N LEU A 179 -57.24 -6.77 -2.97
CA LEU A 179 -56.53 -5.63 -3.56
C LEU A 179 -55.99 -4.61 -2.54
N SER A 180 -56.49 -4.59 -1.30
CA SER A 180 -56.13 -3.55 -0.32
C SER A 180 -54.86 -3.84 0.49
N SER A 181 -54.34 -5.07 0.45
CA SER A 181 -53.02 -5.43 1.03
C SER A 181 -51.89 -5.43 -0.01
N ILE A 182 -52.18 -5.15 -1.29
CA ILE A 182 -51.17 -5.12 -2.36
C ILE A 182 -50.38 -3.79 -2.32
N SER A 183 -50.84 -2.80 -1.57
CA SER A 183 -50.13 -1.52 -1.41
C SER A 183 -48.82 -1.63 -0.61
N ASP A 184 -48.57 -2.75 0.07
CA ASP A 184 -47.37 -2.93 0.91
C ASP A 184 -46.23 -3.71 0.25
N ILE A 185 -46.33 -4.02 -1.06
CA ILE A 185 -45.17 -4.47 -1.86
C ILE A 185 -44.07 -3.38 -1.91
N GLY A 186 -44.38 -2.15 -1.49
CA GLY A 186 -43.43 -1.06 -1.27
C GLY A 186 -42.64 -1.10 0.05
N TYR A 187 -42.78 -2.15 0.88
CA TYR A 187 -42.11 -2.24 2.19
C TYR A 187 -40.98 -3.27 2.27
N PHE A 188 -40.43 -3.74 1.14
CA PHE A 188 -39.01 -4.11 1.18
C PHE A 188 -38.23 -2.81 1.34
N LYS A 189 -37.80 -2.51 2.56
CA LYS A 189 -36.80 -1.44 2.75
C LYS A 189 -35.61 -1.83 1.88
N PRO A 190 -35.16 -0.98 0.93
CA PRO A 190 -33.85 -1.18 0.34
C PRO A 190 -32.87 -1.29 1.51
N ILE A 191 -32.11 -2.38 1.55
CA ILE A 191 -31.32 -2.80 2.72
C ILE A 191 -30.36 -1.68 3.14
N LEU A 192 -29.93 -0.86 2.17
CA LEU A 192 -29.44 0.51 2.33
C LEU A 192 -30.08 1.46 1.32
N SER A 193 -30.16 2.75 1.66
CA SER A 193 -30.63 3.77 0.70
C SER A 193 -29.66 3.86 -0.50
N SER A 194 -30.15 4.14 -1.71
CA SER A 194 -29.28 4.35 -2.88
C SER A 194 -28.21 5.44 -2.64
N GLN A 195 -28.40 6.31 -1.64
CA GLN A 195 -27.43 7.29 -1.20
C GLN A 195 -26.24 6.67 -0.46
N GLU A 196 -26.46 5.66 0.38
CA GLU A 196 -25.42 4.96 1.13
C GLU A 196 -24.58 4.07 0.22
N TYR A 197 -25.21 3.32 -0.69
CA TYR A 197 -24.51 2.56 -1.73
C TYR A 197 -23.57 3.46 -2.55
N ASN A 198 -24.10 4.57 -3.06
CA ASN A 198 -23.30 5.54 -3.81
C ASN A 198 -22.16 6.15 -2.96
N ALA A 199 -22.33 6.27 -1.65
CA ALA A 199 -21.27 6.71 -0.76
C ALA A 199 -20.17 5.64 -0.60
N ASN A 200 -20.54 4.37 -0.49
CA ASN A 200 -19.61 3.24 -0.42
C ASN A 200 -18.80 3.08 -1.72
N VAL A 201 -19.45 3.15 -2.88
CA VAL A 201 -18.78 3.13 -4.19
C VAL A 201 -17.81 4.31 -4.34
N ARG A 202 -18.21 5.52 -3.91
CA ARG A 202 -17.31 6.69 -3.91
C ARG A 202 -16.11 6.49 -2.99
N LYS A 203 -16.32 5.88 -1.82
CA LYS A 203 -15.26 5.57 -0.86
C LYS A 203 -14.24 4.59 -1.45
N VAL A 204 -14.70 3.54 -2.15
CA VAL A 204 -13.83 2.61 -2.87
C VAL A 204 -12.96 3.36 -3.88
N LYS A 205 -13.58 4.18 -4.74
CA LYS A 205 -12.84 5.00 -5.73
C LYS A 205 -11.80 5.91 -5.08
N GLN A 206 -12.18 6.61 -4.01
CA GLN A 206 -11.28 7.50 -3.29
C GLN A 206 -10.08 6.75 -2.71
N LEU A 207 -10.31 5.57 -2.13
CA LEU A 207 -9.23 4.73 -1.60
C LEU A 207 -8.29 4.22 -2.69
N GLU A 208 -8.81 3.86 -3.86
CA GLU A 208 -7.98 3.47 -5.02
C GLU A 208 -7.10 4.63 -5.52
N GLU A 209 -7.67 5.83 -5.63
CA GLU A 209 -6.93 7.04 -6.00
C GLU A 209 -5.84 7.37 -4.96
N ASP A 210 -6.17 7.32 -3.68
CA ASP A 210 -5.22 7.56 -2.59
C ASP A 210 -4.07 6.55 -2.61
N ILE A 211 -4.37 5.25 -2.80
CA ILE A 211 -3.35 4.20 -2.92
C ILE A 211 -2.42 4.48 -4.10
N LYS A 212 -2.99 4.85 -5.26
CA LYS A 212 -2.19 5.18 -6.45
C LYS A 212 -1.25 6.36 -6.21
N VAL A 213 -1.72 7.39 -5.52
CA VAL A 213 -0.90 8.55 -5.13
C VAL A 213 0.23 8.13 -4.18
N LEU A 214 -0.09 7.33 -3.16
CA LEU A 214 0.92 6.84 -2.21
C LEU A 214 1.96 5.93 -2.87
N GLU A 215 1.56 5.06 -3.82
CA GLU A 215 2.49 4.22 -4.57
C GLU A 215 3.44 5.07 -5.44
N ALA A 216 2.92 6.12 -6.09
CA ALA A 216 3.75 7.06 -6.84
C ALA A 216 4.74 7.81 -5.93
N LEU A 217 4.30 8.25 -4.75
CA LEU A 217 5.17 8.89 -3.75
C LEU A 217 6.23 7.92 -3.23
N MET A 218 5.87 6.67 -2.95
CA MET A 218 6.80 5.64 -2.51
C MET A 218 7.89 5.39 -3.55
N ASN A 219 7.51 5.28 -4.83
CA ASN A 219 8.46 5.08 -5.93
C ASN A 219 9.43 6.27 -6.04
N ALA A 220 8.92 7.50 -5.96
CA ALA A 220 9.76 8.70 -5.99
C ALA A 220 10.78 8.74 -4.84
N GLU A 221 10.37 8.40 -3.62
CA GLU A 221 11.27 8.35 -2.45
C GLU A 221 12.29 7.20 -2.55
N GLN A 222 11.90 6.05 -3.10
CA GLN A 222 12.81 4.95 -3.37
C GLN A 222 13.87 5.32 -4.42
N ASP A 223 13.47 6.02 -5.49
CA ASP A 223 14.39 6.53 -6.51
C ASP A 223 15.39 7.52 -5.91
N MET A 224 14.92 8.43 -5.05
CA MET A 224 15.80 9.32 -4.28
C MET A 224 16.79 8.52 -3.44
N LEU A 225 16.32 7.51 -2.70
CA LEU A 225 17.16 6.66 -1.85
C LEU A 225 18.23 5.90 -2.65
N MET A 226 17.89 5.37 -3.83
CA MET A 226 18.86 4.73 -4.73
C MET A 226 19.95 5.71 -5.20
N GLY A 227 19.61 6.99 -5.35
CA GLY A 227 20.55 8.08 -5.63
C GLY A 227 21.57 8.30 -4.50
N TYR A 228 21.14 8.27 -3.24
CA TYR A 228 22.01 8.46 -2.06
C TYR A 228 23.03 7.34 -1.85
N GLY A 229 22.78 6.13 -2.36
CA GLY A 229 23.75 5.03 -2.34
C GLY A 229 24.99 5.26 -3.21
N LYS A 230 24.95 6.23 -4.14
CA LYS A 230 25.98 6.50 -5.16
C LYS A 230 26.77 7.79 -4.90
N ILE A 231 27.01 8.16 -3.65
CA ILE A 231 27.85 9.33 -3.33
C ILE A 231 29.32 8.97 -3.59
N SER A 232 29.66 9.03 -4.87
CA SER A 232 30.98 8.73 -5.40
C SER A 232 31.94 9.86 -5.04
N GLY A 233 32.95 9.57 -4.22
CA GLY A 233 34.01 10.51 -3.90
C GLY A 233 34.40 10.53 -2.44
N LEU A 234 33.48 10.24 -1.52
CA LEU A 234 33.74 10.37 -0.08
C LEU A 234 34.86 9.45 0.42
N TRP A 235 34.87 8.20 -0.04
CA TRP A 235 35.97 7.26 0.21
C TRP A 235 37.30 7.71 -0.38
N GLY A 236 37.29 8.38 -1.54
CA GLY A 236 38.48 8.98 -2.12
C GLY A 236 39.03 10.12 -1.26
N GLY A 237 38.15 10.95 -0.70
CA GLY A 237 38.54 12.05 0.19
C GLY A 237 39.13 11.55 1.50
N LEU A 238 38.55 10.47 2.06
CA LEU A 238 39.12 9.78 3.21
C LEU A 238 40.52 9.22 2.91
N ALA A 239 40.70 8.57 1.77
CA ALA A 239 42.00 8.01 1.38
C ALA A 239 43.07 9.11 1.21
N VAL A 240 42.71 10.25 0.61
CA VAL A 240 43.59 11.41 0.47
C VAL A 240 43.98 11.99 1.83
N LEU A 241 43.04 12.08 2.78
CA LEU A 241 43.33 12.52 4.15
C LEU A 241 44.29 11.56 4.87
N ILE A 242 44.06 10.25 4.75
CA ILE A 242 44.95 9.25 5.34
C ILE A 242 46.36 9.38 4.77
N TYR A 243 46.49 9.56 3.46
CA TYR A 243 47.78 9.81 2.81
C TYR A 243 48.47 11.07 3.35
N ALA A 244 47.75 12.19 3.47
CA ALA A 244 48.30 13.43 4.02
C ALA A 244 48.75 13.27 5.49
N CYS A 245 47.99 12.56 6.32
CA CYS A 245 48.41 12.24 7.68
C CYS A 245 49.73 11.43 7.71
N ILE A 246 49.86 10.44 6.84
CA ILE A 246 51.07 9.61 6.78
C ILE A 246 52.27 10.46 6.34
N VAL A 247 52.11 11.22 5.26
CA VAL A 247 53.22 11.90 4.58
C VAL A 247 53.63 13.20 5.27
N GLY A 248 52.69 14.02 5.73
CA GLY A 248 52.99 15.31 6.36
C GLY A 248 53.04 15.30 7.89
N ILE A 249 52.57 14.24 8.56
CA ILE A 249 52.59 14.16 10.03
C ILE A 249 53.42 12.96 10.52
N ILE A 250 53.06 11.74 10.13
CA ILE A 250 53.68 10.53 10.70
C ILE A 250 55.16 10.43 10.29
N ILE A 251 55.48 10.51 9.00
CA ILE A 251 56.86 10.40 8.50
C ILE A 251 57.77 11.49 9.10
N PRO A 252 57.39 12.79 9.10
CA PRO A 252 58.23 13.82 9.71
C PRO A 252 58.35 13.69 11.23
N SER A 253 57.32 13.18 11.92
CA SER A 253 57.34 12.98 13.38
C SER A 253 58.38 11.93 13.81
N PHE A 254 58.57 10.85 13.03
CA PHE A 254 59.61 9.85 13.31
C PHE A 254 61.05 10.39 13.21
N LEU A 255 61.24 11.55 12.58
CA LEU A 255 62.55 12.21 12.49
C LEU A 255 62.85 13.11 13.70
N LEU A 256 61.92 13.27 14.66
CA LEU A 256 62.11 14.07 15.87
C LEU A 256 62.45 13.21 17.09
N PRO A 257 63.42 13.63 17.95
CA PRO A 257 64.30 14.79 17.77
C PRO A 257 65.38 14.52 16.72
N TYR A 258 65.62 15.47 15.81
CA TYR A 258 66.55 15.27 14.70
C TYR A 258 68.02 15.39 15.16
N PRO A 259 68.83 14.32 15.13
CA PRO A 259 70.20 14.35 15.60
C PRO A 259 71.13 15.05 14.61
N ILE A 260 71.86 16.07 15.07
CA ILE A 260 72.81 16.83 14.26
C ILE A 260 73.99 15.92 13.86
N GLY A 261 74.22 15.74 12.56
CA GLY A 261 75.38 15.02 12.01
C GLY A 261 75.24 13.50 11.80
N TYR A 262 74.05 12.92 12.05
CA TYR A 262 73.79 11.49 11.79
C TYR A 262 73.29 11.22 10.36
N TYR A 263 72.66 12.21 9.72
CA TYR A 263 72.04 12.09 8.40
C TYR A 263 72.55 13.18 7.43
N ASP A 264 72.31 12.97 6.12
CA ASP A 264 72.49 14.03 5.12
C ASP A 264 71.33 15.03 5.21
N ASP A 265 71.59 16.13 5.92
CA ASP A 265 70.66 17.23 6.16
C ASP A 265 70.09 17.85 4.87
N SER A 266 70.82 17.78 3.75
CA SER A 266 70.37 18.31 2.47
C SER A 266 69.39 17.36 1.79
N ALA A 267 69.72 16.05 1.80
CA ALA A 267 68.86 15.02 1.22
C ALA A 267 67.52 14.91 1.98
N ILE A 268 67.54 14.88 3.31
CA ILE A 268 66.33 14.79 4.12
C ILE A 268 65.46 16.04 3.94
N ARG A 269 66.06 17.23 3.86
CA ARG A 269 65.31 18.47 3.58
C ARG A 269 64.57 18.39 2.25
N ILE A 270 65.25 17.98 1.17
CA ILE A 270 64.63 17.87 -0.15
C ILE A 270 63.51 16.83 -0.13
N LEU A 271 63.72 15.69 0.54
CA LEU A 271 62.72 14.64 0.68
C LEU A 271 61.48 15.13 1.43
N LEU A 272 61.63 15.82 2.56
CA LEU A 272 60.51 16.36 3.33
C LEU A 272 59.71 17.41 2.54
N ILE A 273 60.40 18.30 1.82
CA ILE A 273 59.74 19.29 0.96
C ILE A 273 59.00 18.60 -0.19
N ALA A 274 59.62 17.60 -0.82
CA ALA A 274 59.00 16.85 -1.91
C ALA A 274 57.74 16.09 -1.44
N LEU A 275 57.80 15.46 -0.26
CA LEU A 275 56.68 14.80 0.38
C LEU A 275 55.54 15.79 0.69
N PHE A 276 55.85 16.94 1.28
CA PHE A 276 54.86 17.99 1.53
C PHE A 276 54.23 18.52 0.24
N ILE A 277 55.00 18.79 -0.81
CA ILE A 277 54.45 19.22 -2.09
C ILE A 277 53.58 18.11 -2.70
N SER A 278 53.97 16.84 -2.57
CA SER A 278 53.19 15.71 -3.08
C SER A 278 51.80 15.62 -2.45
N GLU A 279 51.68 15.87 -1.15
CA GLU A 279 50.39 15.84 -0.45
C GLU A 279 49.47 16.96 -0.94
N LEU A 280 50.00 18.17 -1.13
CA LEU A 280 49.25 19.30 -1.68
C LEU A 280 48.76 19.00 -3.09
N VAL A 281 49.62 18.44 -3.95
CA VAL A 281 49.25 18.07 -5.32
C VAL A 281 48.13 17.04 -5.32
N VAL A 282 48.24 15.97 -4.53
CA VAL A 282 47.20 14.92 -4.43
C VAL A 282 45.88 15.52 -3.95
N LEU A 283 45.94 16.40 -2.94
CA LEU A 283 44.77 17.01 -2.34
C LEU A 283 44.05 17.98 -3.29
N PHE A 284 44.79 18.89 -3.91
CA PHE A 284 44.22 19.83 -4.88
C PHE A 284 43.72 19.10 -6.14
N SER A 285 44.41 18.06 -6.59
CA SER A 285 43.95 17.24 -7.71
C SER A 285 42.65 16.52 -7.38
N TYR A 286 42.53 15.97 -6.17
CA TYR A 286 41.29 15.34 -5.72
C TYR A 286 40.14 16.34 -5.60
N LEU A 287 40.38 17.52 -5.02
CA LEU A 287 39.37 18.58 -4.93
C LEU A 287 38.94 19.06 -6.32
N GLY A 288 39.90 19.33 -7.21
CA GLY A 288 39.63 19.74 -8.58
C GLY A 288 38.83 18.70 -9.37
N PHE A 289 39.22 17.42 -9.27
CA PHE A 289 38.48 16.33 -9.90
C PHE A 289 37.07 16.17 -9.32
N SER A 290 36.93 16.25 -8.00
CA SER A 290 35.63 16.15 -7.32
C SER A 290 34.70 17.29 -7.74
N MET A 291 35.23 18.52 -7.80
CA MET A 291 34.47 19.70 -8.23
C MET A 291 34.06 19.61 -9.71
N TYR A 292 34.98 19.25 -10.59
CA TYR A 292 34.69 19.05 -12.01
C TYR A 292 33.62 17.97 -12.25
N ARG A 293 33.71 16.87 -11.51
CA ARG A 293 32.73 15.77 -11.60
C ARG A 293 31.34 16.20 -11.15
N LEU A 294 31.23 17.04 -10.13
CA LEU A 294 29.95 17.56 -9.67
C LEU A 294 29.32 18.46 -10.75
N THR A 295 30.09 19.41 -11.31
CA THR A 295 29.58 20.32 -12.35
C THR A 295 29.12 19.59 -13.61
N LYS A 296 29.84 18.56 -14.08
CA LYS A 296 29.47 17.81 -15.29
C LYS A 296 28.25 16.90 -15.11
N LYS A 297 27.90 16.55 -13.87
CA LYS A 297 26.77 15.66 -13.60
C LYS A 297 25.43 16.41 -13.62
N ASP A 298 25.45 17.71 -13.38
CA ASP A 298 24.27 18.58 -13.50
C ASP A 298 23.89 18.80 -14.99
N ASP A 299 24.85 18.85 -15.91
CA ASP A 299 24.61 19.01 -17.36
C ASP A 299 23.96 17.78 -18.06
N MET A 300 23.75 16.66 -17.36
CA MET A 300 23.21 15.41 -17.93
C MET A 300 21.80 15.08 -17.42
N ILE A 301 21.16 16.00 -16.67
CA ILE A 301 19.81 15.85 -16.11
C ILE A 301 18.80 16.83 -16.75
N GLU A 302 19.24 17.74 -17.66
CA GLU A 302 18.35 18.42 -18.62
C GLU A 302 18.06 17.55 -19.84
#